data_AF-A0A285Q5K3-F1
#
_entry.id   AF-A0A285Q5K3-F1
#
_cell.length_a   1.000
_cell.length_b   1.000
_cell.length_c   1.000
_cell.angle_alpha   90.00
_cell.angle_beta   90.00
_cell.angle_gamma   90.00
#
_symmetry.space_group_name_H-M   'P 1'
#
loop_
_entity.id
_entity.type
_entity.pdbx_description
1 polymer ?
#
loop_
_entity_poly.entity_id
_entity_poly.type
_entity_poly.pdbx_seq_one_letter_code
_entity_poly.pdbx_strand_id
1 'polypeptide(L)'
;MFGNIAKAAVFVVILWPLAALNAAADESRQLTPEAFVDKFNMRTVLSSYGQSLKYYCEQFPKQFFSKIHYASNTKLHLYNGTDYWWVEFHANNKITLGNQITDASYRSQSTHKLAYSESEDEWRAEEAWIERPTNCEPFVLEEQLTFGGSHYSFEEITTYVGNHDPGYVELGNGQEVTVDFDPIPWEEVDDWQVGKLVSLIYEPATQIRLKDLDSQTSVPVYFYSGDHPIDRLESACIDVAGDTISYAECYSQSRKAWDMELNSNYLMLLKMLDDEEKSKVRAAQRQWIKFRDAQIEAVSTIAQRPGTIWTIRAANLNSGLTKAQAMRLRSLIP
;
A
#
# COMPACT_ATOMS: atom_id res chain seq x y z
N MET A 1 75.35 -49.98 -16.99
CA MET A 1 75.32 -48.60 -17.51
C MET A 1 73.86 -48.18 -17.59
N PHE A 2 73.51 -47.06 -16.93
CA PHE A 2 72.21 -46.35 -16.93
C PHE A 2 71.02 -47.19 -16.41
N GLY A 3 70.48 -47.02 -15.19
CA GLY A 3 70.28 -45.82 -14.41
C GLY A 3 68.97 -45.15 -14.82
N ASN A 4 67.85 -45.47 -14.15
CA ASN A 4 66.78 -44.49 -13.95
C ASN A 4 65.84 -44.86 -12.80
N ILE A 5 65.97 -44.07 -11.74
CA ILE A 5 65.11 -44.00 -10.57
C ILE A 5 63.87 -43.21 -11.00
N ALA A 6 62.71 -43.84 -11.00
CA ALA A 6 61.45 -43.12 -11.18
C ALA A 6 61.21 -42.25 -9.94
N LYS A 7 61.38 -40.93 -10.08
CA LYS A 7 60.93 -39.95 -9.09
C LYS A 7 59.40 -39.96 -9.08
N ALA A 8 58.80 -40.42 -7.99
CA ALA A 8 57.39 -40.16 -7.72
C ALA A 8 57.22 -38.65 -7.52
N ALA A 9 56.52 -37.99 -8.45
CA ALA A 9 56.08 -36.62 -8.27
C ALA A 9 54.93 -36.63 -7.24
N VAL A 10 55.19 -36.06 -6.06
CA VAL A 10 54.14 -35.75 -5.10
C VAL A 10 53.32 -34.60 -5.71
N PHE A 11 52.15 -34.91 -6.25
CA PHE A 11 51.14 -33.89 -6.52
C PHE A 11 50.61 -33.42 -5.17
N VAL A 12 51.08 -32.26 -4.71
CA VAL A 12 50.38 -31.52 -3.65
C VAL A 12 49.08 -31.02 -4.28
N VAL A 13 48.00 -31.78 -4.11
CA VAL A 13 46.66 -31.27 -4.33
C VAL A 13 46.43 -30.25 -3.24
N ILE A 14 46.58 -28.97 -3.59
CA ILE A 14 46.14 -27.87 -2.73
C ILE A 14 44.61 -27.97 -2.72
N LEU A 15 44.08 -28.73 -1.76
CA LEU A 15 42.68 -28.75 -1.40
C LEU A 15 42.39 -27.39 -0.76
N TRP A 16 41.97 -26.44 -1.59
CA TRP A 16 41.28 -25.27 -1.08
C TRP A 16 40.05 -25.77 -0.32
N PRO A 17 39.83 -25.38 0.94
CA PRO A 17 38.62 -25.76 1.63
C PRO A 17 37.43 -25.21 0.83
N LEU A 18 36.48 -26.08 0.43
CA LEU A 18 35.23 -25.69 -0.22
C LEU A 18 34.49 -24.57 0.56
N ALA A 19 34.73 -24.49 1.88
CA ALA A 19 34.19 -23.45 2.75
C ALA A 19 34.71 -22.03 2.40
N ALA A 20 35.95 -21.88 1.92
CA ALA A 20 36.49 -20.58 1.51
C ALA A 20 35.96 -20.12 0.15
N LEU A 21 35.59 -21.06 -0.74
CA LEU A 21 34.93 -20.72 -2.01
C LEU A 21 33.50 -20.21 -1.77
N ASN A 22 32.78 -20.80 -0.81
CA ASN A 22 31.42 -20.35 -0.48
C ASN A 22 31.41 -19.04 0.31
N ALA A 23 32.39 -18.79 1.19
CA ALA A 23 32.51 -17.50 1.88
C ALA A 23 32.91 -16.35 0.92
N ALA A 24 33.77 -16.63 -0.07
CA ALA A 24 34.13 -15.65 -1.10
C ALA A 24 33.00 -15.40 -2.12
N ALA A 25 32.11 -16.38 -2.33
CA ALA A 25 30.92 -16.20 -3.17
C ALA A 25 29.85 -15.33 -2.49
N ASP A 26 29.68 -15.46 -1.17
CA ASP A 26 28.76 -14.63 -0.37
C ASP A 26 29.22 -13.14 -0.30
N GLU A 27 30.53 -12.89 -0.37
CA GLU A 27 31.09 -11.54 -0.53
C GLU A 27 30.96 -10.96 -1.96
N SER A 28 30.63 -11.77 -2.98
CA SER A 28 30.76 -11.36 -4.40
C SER A 28 29.48 -10.81 -5.05
N ARG A 29 28.31 -10.98 -4.43
CA ARG A 29 27.06 -10.38 -4.91
C ARG A 29 26.76 -9.14 -4.09
N GLN A 30 26.88 -7.97 -4.73
CA GLN A 30 26.41 -6.72 -4.17
C GLN A 30 25.04 -6.40 -4.75
N LEU A 31 24.07 -6.07 -3.90
CA LEU A 31 22.77 -5.61 -4.38
C LEU A 31 22.91 -4.27 -5.10
N THR A 32 22.44 -4.21 -6.35
CA THR A 32 22.32 -2.96 -7.12
C THR A 32 20.88 -2.46 -7.12
N PRO A 33 20.62 -1.17 -7.45
CA PRO A 33 19.27 -0.67 -7.65
C PRO A 33 18.45 -1.46 -8.68
N GLU A 34 19.07 -1.92 -9.77
CA GLU A 34 18.41 -2.73 -10.81
C GLU A 34 18.05 -4.11 -10.27
N ALA A 35 18.99 -4.78 -9.59
CA ALA A 35 18.73 -6.06 -8.95
C ALA A 35 17.68 -5.95 -7.85
N PHE A 36 17.57 -4.81 -7.17
CA PHE A 36 16.50 -4.57 -6.21
C PHE A 36 15.13 -4.53 -6.92
N VAL A 37 15.01 -3.76 -7.99
CA VAL A 37 13.77 -3.65 -8.77
C VAL A 37 13.31 -5.00 -9.33
N ASP A 38 14.25 -5.81 -9.81
CA ASP A 38 13.96 -7.06 -10.50
C ASP A 38 13.83 -8.28 -9.59
N LYS A 39 14.57 -8.30 -8.48
CA LYS A 39 14.84 -9.52 -7.71
C LYS A 39 14.70 -9.35 -6.20
N PHE A 40 14.43 -8.14 -5.68
CA PHE A 40 14.16 -8.00 -4.25
C PHE A 40 12.76 -8.49 -3.91
N ASN A 41 12.66 -9.56 -3.13
CA ASN A 41 11.39 -10.09 -2.70
C ASN A 41 10.83 -9.23 -1.56
N MET A 42 9.91 -8.33 -1.92
CA MET A 42 9.32 -7.36 -0.99
C MET A 42 8.51 -8.03 0.13
N ARG A 43 8.16 -9.32 0.00
CA ARG A 43 7.48 -10.13 1.03
C ARG A 43 8.36 -10.43 2.24
N THR A 44 9.64 -10.07 2.16
CA THR A 44 10.60 -10.28 3.24
C THR A 44 10.71 -9.09 4.19
N VAL A 45 9.98 -8.00 3.91
CA VAL A 45 9.97 -6.79 4.72
C VAL A 45 8.67 -6.65 5.50
N LEU A 46 8.79 -6.43 6.81
CA LEU A 46 7.67 -6.08 7.68
C LEU A 46 7.38 -4.57 7.62
N SER A 47 6.75 -4.12 6.53
CA SER A 47 6.17 -2.77 6.42
C SER A 47 4.66 -2.84 6.22
N SER A 48 3.95 -1.72 6.42
CA SER A 48 2.49 -1.62 6.14
C SER A 48 2.16 -2.05 4.72
N TYR A 49 3.04 -1.74 3.76
CA TYR A 49 2.93 -2.20 2.39
C TYR A 49 3.34 -3.66 2.20
N GLY A 50 4.41 -4.13 2.86
CA GLY A 50 4.82 -5.54 2.83
C GLY A 50 3.69 -6.48 3.28
N GLN A 51 2.83 -6.00 4.17
CA GLN A 51 1.61 -6.71 4.58
C GLN A 51 0.52 -6.76 3.51
N SER A 52 0.46 -5.81 2.56
CA SER A 52 -0.50 -5.86 1.45
C SER A 52 -0.12 -6.93 0.40
N LEU A 53 1.17 -7.25 0.29
CA LEU A 53 1.70 -8.24 -0.66
C LEU A 53 1.17 -9.66 -0.44
N LYS A 54 0.71 -9.99 0.75
CA LYS A 54 0.05 -11.29 1.01
C LYS A 54 -1.27 -11.48 0.26
N TYR A 55 -1.75 -10.47 -0.47
CA TYR A 55 -2.93 -10.62 -1.34
C TYR A 55 -2.56 -10.79 -2.79
N TYR A 56 -1.37 -10.37 -3.21
CA TYR A 56 -0.99 -10.34 -4.61
C TYR A 56 -0.12 -11.53 -4.99
N CYS A 57 0.02 -11.84 -6.29
CA CYS A 57 0.90 -12.91 -6.77
C CYS A 57 2.33 -12.45 -6.97
N GLU A 58 2.45 -11.18 -7.30
CA GLU A 58 3.66 -10.43 -7.57
C GLU A 58 4.48 -10.27 -6.28
N GLN A 59 5.79 -10.11 -6.41
CA GLN A 59 6.68 -10.02 -5.25
C GLN A 59 7.87 -9.07 -5.45
N PHE A 60 8.05 -8.55 -6.66
CA PHE A 60 9.18 -7.69 -7.01
C PHE A 60 8.72 -6.24 -7.27
N PRO A 61 9.52 -5.22 -6.90
CA PRO A 61 9.12 -3.82 -7.02
C PRO A 61 8.61 -3.40 -8.40
N LYS A 62 9.23 -3.88 -9.49
CA LYS A 62 8.78 -3.55 -10.85
C LYS A 62 7.32 -3.87 -11.16
N GLN A 63 6.73 -4.77 -10.39
CA GLN A 63 5.35 -5.22 -10.58
C GLN A 63 4.35 -4.35 -9.81
N PHE A 64 4.84 -3.55 -8.87
CA PHE A 64 4.05 -2.77 -7.92
C PHE A 64 4.13 -1.27 -8.12
N PHE A 65 5.20 -0.78 -8.75
CA PHE A 65 5.45 0.64 -8.98
C PHE A 65 5.34 0.99 -10.46
N SER A 66 4.47 1.93 -10.79
CA SER A 66 4.25 2.40 -12.16
C SER A 66 5.41 3.23 -12.69
N LYS A 67 6.18 3.87 -11.80
CA LYS A 67 7.35 4.66 -12.17
C LYS A 67 8.55 4.37 -11.27
N ILE A 68 9.70 4.19 -11.92
CA ILE A 68 10.98 3.87 -11.29
C ILE A 68 11.98 4.93 -11.69
N HIS A 69 12.59 5.60 -10.72
CA HIS A 69 13.59 6.64 -10.93
C HIS A 69 14.88 6.29 -10.19
N TYR A 70 15.90 5.93 -10.97
CA TYR A 70 17.26 5.66 -10.50
C TYR A 70 17.98 7.00 -10.26
N ALA A 71 17.91 7.53 -9.04
CA ALA A 71 18.56 8.81 -8.72
C ALA A 71 20.09 8.72 -8.69
N SER A 72 20.64 7.58 -8.27
CA SER A 72 22.07 7.28 -8.33
C SER A 72 22.31 5.77 -8.25
N ASN A 73 23.57 5.35 -8.27
CA ASN A 73 23.98 3.97 -7.98
C ASN A 73 23.71 3.53 -6.53
N THR A 74 23.37 4.46 -5.64
CA THR A 74 23.08 4.22 -4.22
C THR A 74 21.70 4.70 -3.80
N LYS A 75 20.88 5.22 -4.72
CA LYS A 75 19.56 5.76 -4.40
C LYS A 75 18.54 5.47 -5.50
N LEU A 76 17.41 4.92 -5.08
CA LEU A 76 16.29 4.56 -5.95
C LEU A 76 15.01 5.19 -5.43
N HIS A 77 14.17 5.66 -6.35
CA HIS A 77 12.86 6.21 -6.06
C HIS A 77 11.81 5.43 -6.83
N LEU A 78 10.76 4.97 -6.16
CA LEU A 78 9.67 4.18 -6.76
C LEU A 78 8.35 4.88 -6.48
N TYR A 79 7.46 4.90 -7.46
CA TYR A 79 6.19 5.59 -7.38
C TYR A 79 5.07 4.71 -7.90
N ASN A 80 3.95 4.70 -7.18
CA ASN A 80 2.66 4.20 -7.65
C ASN A 80 1.59 5.18 -7.15
N GLY A 81 1.10 6.05 -8.03
CA GLY A 81 0.26 7.18 -7.61
C GLY A 81 1.01 8.07 -6.63
N THR A 82 0.47 8.22 -5.42
CA THR A 82 1.10 8.97 -4.32
C THR A 82 1.92 8.11 -3.37
N ASP A 83 1.93 6.79 -3.55
CA ASP A 83 2.84 5.92 -2.81
C ASP A 83 4.26 6.05 -3.36
N TYR A 84 5.12 6.70 -2.57
CA TYR A 84 6.50 6.98 -2.90
C TYR A 84 7.44 6.22 -1.97
N TRP A 85 8.34 5.44 -2.57
CA TRP A 85 9.41 4.77 -1.88
C TRP A 85 10.74 5.38 -2.24
N TRP A 86 11.61 5.52 -1.25
CA TRP A 86 13.02 5.75 -1.48
C TRP A 86 13.84 4.62 -0.87
N VAL A 87 14.84 4.17 -1.60
CA VAL A 87 15.76 3.13 -1.17
C VAL A 87 17.16 3.70 -1.21
N GLU A 88 17.88 3.59 -0.10
CA GLU A 88 19.30 3.93 -0.01
C GLU A 88 20.10 2.64 0.17
N PHE A 89 21.09 2.43 -0.69
CA PHE A 89 21.92 1.23 -0.70
C PHE A 89 23.21 1.50 0.05
N HIS A 90 23.55 0.61 0.97
CA HIS A 90 24.74 0.68 1.82
C HIS A 90 25.66 -0.50 1.56
N ALA A 91 26.89 -0.42 2.07
CA ALA A 91 27.80 -1.56 2.08
C ALA A 91 27.22 -2.77 2.84
N ASN A 92 27.76 -3.96 2.57
CA ASN A 92 27.39 -5.23 3.19
C ASN A 92 25.91 -5.60 2.98
N ASN A 93 25.39 -5.37 1.76
CA ASN A 93 24.03 -5.72 1.35
C ASN A 93 22.97 -5.24 2.35
N LYS A 94 23.10 -3.98 2.75
CA LYS A 94 22.14 -3.33 3.64
C LYS A 94 21.42 -2.23 2.89
N ILE A 95 20.12 -2.11 3.11
CA ILE A 95 19.32 -1.02 2.55
C ILE A 95 18.63 -0.24 3.65
N THR A 96 18.42 1.04 3.42
CA THR A 96 17.41 1.82 4.13
C THR A 96 16.24 2.00 3.20
N LEU A 97 15.10 1.48 3.61
CA LEU A 97 13.84 1.54 2.88
C LEU A 97 12.96 2.58 3.55
N GLY A 98 12.60 3.62 2.82
CA GLY A 98 11.62 4.58 3.25
C GLY A 98 10.39 4.55 2.38
N ASN A 99 9.24 4.76 3.01
CA ASN A 99 7.96 4.86 2.34
C ASN A 99 7.27 6.13 2.83
N GLN A 100 6.76 6.92 1.89
CA GLN A 100 6.01 8.12 2.12
C GLN A 100 4.84 8.14 1.16
N ILE A 101 3.69 8.59 1.66
CA ILE A 101 2.55 8.91 0.81
C ILE A 101 2.66 10.42 0.54
N THR A 102 2.90 10.84 -0.71
CA THR A 102 3.37 12.20 -1.04
C THR A 102 2.38 13.31 -0.71
N ASP A 103 1.11 12.96 -0.55
CA ASP A 103 -0.01 13.83 -0.18
C ASP A 103 -0.55 13.56 1.24
N ALA A 104 0.12 12.69 2.00
CA ALA A 104 -0.18 12.47 3.41
C ALA A 104 1.07 12.66 4.28
N SER A 105 0.88 12.76 5.59
CA SER A 105 1.99 12.84 6.55
C SER A 105 2.67 11.48 6.79
N TYR A 106 2.21 10.40 6.14
CA TYR A 106 2.81 9.09 6.30
C TYR A 106 4.25 9.13 5.81
N ARG A 107 5.18 8.84 6.72
CA ARG A 107 6.58 8.63 6.39
C ARG A 107 7.13 7.59 7.35
N SER A 108 7.59 6.48 6.81
CA SER A 108 8.28 5.44 7.56
C SER A 108 9.65 5.20 6.96
N GLN A 109 10.57 4.72 7.78
CA GLN A 109 11.91 4.36 7.36
C GLN A 109 12.42 3.21 8.23
N SER A 110 12.91 2.16 7.59
CA SER A 110 13.51 0.99 8.23
C SER A 110 14.80 0.61 7.52
N THR A 111 15.68 -0.12 8.20
CA THR A 111 16.95 -0.58 7.63
C THR A 111 16.99 -2.09 7.70
N HIS A 112 17.32 -2.73 6.58
CA HIS A 112 17.29 -4.18 6.42
C HIS A 112 18.63 -4.69 5.93
N LYS A 113 19.09 -5.79 6.54
CA LYS A 113 20.20 -6.59 6.03
C LYS A 113 19.65 -7.64 5.08
N LEU A 114 20.32 -7.82 3.95
CA LEU A 114 19.84 -8.63 2.85
C LEU A 114 20.78 -9.78 2.55
N ALA A 115 20.20 -10.90 2.16
CA ALA A 115 20.89 -12.09 1.69
C ALA A 115 20.35 -12.51 0.31
N TYR A 116 21.21 -13.08 -0.51
CA TYR A 116 20.82 -13.66 -1.79
C TYR A 116 20.39 -15.12 -1.62
N SER A 117 19.24 -15.50 -2.19
CA SER A 117 18.79 -16.88 -2.25
C SER A 117 19.12 -17.46 -3.62
N GLU A 118 20.16 -18.31 -3.69
CA GLU A 118 20.57 -18.95 -4.96
C GLU A 118 19.50 -19.89 -5.52
N SER A 119 18.74 -20.58 -4.66
CA SER A 119 17.71 -21.54 -5.09
C SER A 119 16.50 -20.87 -5.75
N GLU A 120 16.21 -19.63 -5.35
CA GLU A 120 15.01 -18.89 -5.75
C GLU A 120 15.36 -17.68 -6.64
N ASP A 121 16.66 -17.47 -6.88
CA ASP A 121 17.22 -16.39 -7.71
C ASP A 121 16.76 -14.98 -7.30
N GLU A 122 16.67 -14.73 -5.98
CA GLU A 122 16.11 -13.48 -5.42
C GLU A 122 16.85 -12.98 -4.17
N TRP A 123 16.72 -11.67 -3.90
CA TRP A 123 17.21 -11.01 -2.68
C TRP A 123 16.12 -10.98 -1.61
N ARG A 124 16.51 -11.22 -0.34
CA ARG A 124 15.58 -11.26 0.81
C ARG A 124 16.13 -10.48 1.99
N ALA A 125 15.27 -9.81 2.75
CA ALA A 125 15.60 -9.30 4.07
C ALA A 125 15.55 -10.43 5.12
N GLU A 126 16.39 -10.34 6.16
CA GLU A 126 16.54 -11.37 7.18
C GLU A 126 15.38 -11.47 8.20
N GLU A 127 14.41 -10.54 8.16
CA GLU A 127 13.49 -10.27 9.28
C GLU A 127 12.12 -10.95 9.18
N ALA A 128 11.65 -11.29 7.96
CA ALA A 128 10.36 -11.94 7.76
C ALA A 128 10.27 -12.72 6.45
N TRP A 129 9.35 -13.68 6.39
CA TRP A 129 8.96 -14.35 5.15
C TRP A 129 7.43 -14.44 5.10
N ILE A 130 6.81 -13.70 4.19
CA ILE A 130 5.40 -13.85 3.87
C ILE A 130 5.31 -14.80 2.68
N GLU A 131 4.79 -16.00 2.90
CA GLU A 131 4.60 -16.98 1.82
C GLU A 131 3.67 -16.43 0.74
N ARG A 132 3.95 -16.79 -0.53
CA ARG A 132 3.04 -16.48 -1.62
C ARG A 132 1.74 -17.26 -1.40
N PRO A 133 0.56 -16.62 -1.38
CA PRO A 133 -0.70 -17.32 -1.22
C PRO A 133 -0.95 -18.26 -2.39
N THR A 134 -1.56 -19.42 -2.12
CA THR A 134 -1.97 -20.37 -3.15
C THR A 134 -3.05 -19.82 -4.08
N ASN A 135 -3.85 -18.85 -3.59
CA ASN A 135 -4.93 -18.16 -4.31
C ASN A 135 -4.70 -16.65 -4.29
N CYS A 136 -3.52 -16.20 -4.70
CA CYS A 136 -3.22 -14.78 -4.80
C CYS A 136 -3.97 -14.12 -5.96
N GLU A 137 -4.29 -12.83 -5.80
CA GLU A 137 -4.86 -12.00 -6.87
C GLU A 137 -3.73 -11.36 -7.70
N PRO A 138 -3.87 -11.17 -9.01
CA PRO A 138 -2.90 -10.38 -9.76
C PRO A 138 -2.93 -8.91 -9.29
N PHE A 139 -1.76 -8.33 -9.03
CA PHE A 139 -1.64 -6.91 -8.81
C PHE A 139 -1.85 -6.16 -10.13
N VAL A 140 -2.68 -5.12 -10.08
CA VAL A 140 -3.03 -4.28 -11.22
C VAL A 140 -2.56 -2.87 -10.88
N LEU A 141 -1.61 -2.35 -11.66
CA LEU A 141 -1.08 -0.99 -11.50
C LEU A 141 -2.21 0.02 -11.66
N GLU A 142 -2.10 1.16 -10.98
CA GLU A 142 -3.16 2.17 -10.92
C GLU A 142 -3.56 2.72 -12.31
N GLU A 143 -2.63 2.75 -13.27
CA GLU A 143 -2.90 3.07 -14.69
C GLU A 143 -3.83 2.05 -15.40
N GLN A 144 -4.07 0.88 -14.80
CA GLN A 144 -4.94 -0.18 -15.29
C GLN A 144 -6.25 -0.31 -14.49
N LEU A 145 -6.49 0.56 -13.49
CA LEU A 145 -7.70 0.57 -12.69
C LEU A 145 -8.67 1.64 -13.23
N THR A 146 -9.61 1.25 -14.08
CA THR A 146 -10.69 2.13 -14.54
C THR A 146 -12.05 1.61 -14.09
N PHE A 147 -12.73 2.35 -13.20
CA PHE A 147 -14.19 2.37 -13.22
C PHE A 147 -14.65 3.18 -14.44
N GLY A 148 -15.77 2.77 -15.05
CA GLY A 148 -16.22 3.21 -16.37
C GLY A 148 -15.83 4.66 -16.73
N GLY A 149 -14.96 4.81 -17.73
CA GLY A 149 -14.56 6.13 -18.24
C GLY A 149 -13.52 6.86 -17.40
N SER A 150 -12.26 6.43 -17.53
CA SER A 150 -11.04 7.24 -17.39
C SER A 150 -10.59 7.84 -16.04
N HIS A 151 -11.37 7.90 -14.95
CA HIS A 151 -10.81 8.39 -13.67
C HIS A 151 -11.37 7.71 -12.42
N TYR A 152 -10.48 7.33 -11.50
CA TYR A 152 -10.81 6.85 -10.15
C TYR A 152 -11.10 8.04 -9.24
N SER A 153 -12.07 8.85 -9.62
CA SER A 153 -12.46 10.01 -8.85
C SER A 153 -13.96 10.08 -8.72
N PHE A 154 -14.40 10.36 -7.51
CA PHE A 154 -15.75 10.83 -7.27
C PHE A 154 -15.70 12.34 -7.29
N GLU A 155 -16.66 12.98 -7.97
CA GLU A 155 -16.85 14.41 -7.90
C GLU A 155 -18.34 14.72 -7.75
N GLU A 156 -18.71 15.33 -6.62
CA GLU A 156 -20.07 15.83 -6.39
C GLU A 156 -20.04 17.34 -6.17
N ILE A 157 -20.55 18.06 -7.15
CA ILE A 157 -20.70 19.51 -7.09
C ILE A 157 -21.92 19.86 -6.23
N THR A 158 -21.72 20.75 -5.27
CA THR A 158 -22.72 21.27 -4.35
C THR A 158 -22.42 22.74 -4.02
N THR A 159 -23.14 23.34 -3.08
CA THR A 159 -22.89 24.70 -2.61
C THR A 159 -22.45 24.72 -1.15
N TYR A 160 -21.52 25.59 -0.80
CA TYR A 160 -21.20 25.89 0.59
C TYR A 160 -22.37 26.62 1.27
N VAL A 161 -22.79 26.15 2.45
CA VAL A 161 -23.89 26.75 3.23
C VAL A 161 -23.35 27.52 4.44
N GLY A 162 -22.35 26.97 5.12
CA GLY A 162 -21.72 27.60 6.28
C GLY A 162 -20.73 26.67 6.96
N ASN A 163 -19.95 27.21 7.89
CA ASN A 163 -19.07 26.45 8.78
C ASN A 163 -19.41 26.70 10.26
N HIS A 164 -19.11 25.72 11.10
CA HIS A 164 -19.23 25.79 12.56
C HIS A 164 -17.95 25.30 13.22
N ASP A 165 -17.58 25.93 14.33
CA ASP A 165 -16.36 25.61 15.06
C ASP A 165 -16.51 24.28 15.84
N PRO A 166 -15.56 23.33 15.73
CA PRO A 166 -14.38 23.30 14.87
C PRO A 166 -14.57 22.51 13.57
N GLY A 167 -14.34 23.15 12.42
CA GLY A 167 -14.16 22.50 11.11
C GLY A 167 -15.38 21.84 10.51
N TYR A 168 -16.57 22.01 11.10
CA TYR A 168 -17.80 21.48 10.55
C TYR A 168 -18.27 22.37 9.40
N VAL A 169 -18.63 21.79 8.25
CA VAL A 169 -19.08 22.51 7.05
C VAL A 169 -20.38 21.89 6.55
N GLU A 170 -21.38 22.73 6.35
CA GLU A 170 -22.67 22.37 5.78
C GLU A 170 -22.67 22.58 4.26
N LEU A 171 -23.21 21.60 3.53
CA LEU A 171 -23.29 21.59 2.07
C LEU A 171 -24.76 21.66 1.61
N GLY A 172 -24.99 22.27 0.44
CA GLY A 172 -26.33 22.56 -0.09
C GLY A 172 -27.15 21.33 -0.50
N ASN A 173 -26.51 20.18 -0.58
CA ASN A 173 -27.14 18.87 -0.77
C ASN A 173 -27.57 18.23 0.58
N GLY A 174 -27.43 18.95 1.69
CA GLY A 174 -27.78 18.47 3.03
C GLY A 174 -26.72 17.57 3.68
N GLN A 175 -25.55 17.43 3.06
CA GLN A 175 -24.42 16.73 3.65
C GLN A 175 -23.67 17.63 4.64
N GLU A 176 -23.09 17.00 5.63
CA GLU A 176 -22.27 17.63 6.66
C GLU A 176 -20.89 16.98 6.61
N VAL A 177 -19.85 17.80 6.54
CA VAL A 177 -18.47 17.33 6.54
C VAL A 177 -17.70 18.00 7.66
N THR A 178 -16.65 17.33 8.13
CA THR A 178 -15.67 17.95 9.02
C THR A 178 -14.33 17.95 8.33
N VAL A 179 -13.77 19.15 8.19
CA VAL A 179 -12.54 19.41 7.43
C VAL A 179 -11.34 19.52 8.35
N ASP A 180 -10.20 19.00 7.90
CA ASP A 180 -8.92 19.10 8.59
C ASP A 180 -8.16 20.34 8.13
N PHE A 181 -7.98 21.31 9.03
CA PHE A 181 -7.22 22.53 8.77
C PHE A 181 -5.70 22.36 9.01
N ASP A 182 -5.19 21.21 9.46
CA ASP A 182 -3.74 21.02 9.61
C ASP A 182 -2.93 21.43 8.35
N PRO A 183 -3.40 21.18 7.10
CA PRO A 183 -2.63 21.51 5.90
C PRO A 183 -2.81 22.95 5.38
N ILE A 184 -3.82 23.70 5.83
CA ILE A 184 -4.17 25.02 5.30
C ILE A 184 -4.68 25.97 6.40
N PRO A 185 -4.53 27.30 6.26
CA PRO A 185 -5.15 28.24 7.19
C PRO A 185 -6.68 28.02 7.26
N TRP A 186 -7.27 28.07 8.46
CA TRP A 186 -8.73 27.89 8.64
C TRP A 186 -9.52 29.02 7.94
N GLU A 187 -8.89 30.19 7.81
CA GLU A 187 -9.39 31.35 7.08
C GLU A 187 -9.73 31.01 5.61
N GLU A 188 -9.06 30.04 5.00
CA GLU A 188 -9.32 29.62 3.62
C GLU A 188 -10.77 29.14 3.41
N VAL A 189 -11.36 28.48 4.42
CA VAL A 189 -12.75 27.99 4.36
C VAL A 189 -13.71 28.98 5.02
N ASP A 190 -13.26 29.73 6.03
CA ASP A 190 -14.09 30.72 6.73
C ASP A 190 -14.49 31.91 5.84
N ASP A 191 -13.63 32.28 4.90
CA ASP A 191 -13.89 33.37 3.96
C ASP A 191 -14.89 32.98 2.83
N TRP A 192 -15.24 31.69 2.71
CA TRP A 192 -16.18 31.23 1.70
C TRP A 192 -17.58 31.83 1.90
N GLN A 193 -18.16 32.32 0.81
CA GLN A 193 -19.49 32.93 0.84
C GLN A 193 -20.57 31.86 0.66
N VAL A 194 -21.68 32.01 1.37
CA VAL A 194 -22.87 31.15 1.20
C VAL A 194 -23.28 31.10 -0.28
N GLY A 195 -23.51 29.90 -0.80
CA GLY A 195 -23.84 29.65 -2.20
C GLY A 195 -22.64 29.45 -3.12
N LYS A 196 -21.40 29.57 -2.63
CA LYS A 196 -20.18 29.26 -3.39
C LYS A 196 -20.19 27.80 -3.85
N LEU A 197 -19.81 27.58 -5.11
CA LEU A 197 -19.72 26.23 -5.67
C LEU A 197 -18.48 25.52 -5.12
N VAL A 198 -18.73 24.37 -4.50
CA VAL A 198 -17.70 23.50 -3.94
C VAL A 198 -17.96 22.08 -4.42
N SER A 199 -16.94 21.25 -4.32
CA SER A 199 -16.99 19.88 -4.81
C SER A 199 -16.45 18.92 -3.76
N LEU A 200 -17.25 17.93 -3.40
CA LEU A 200 -16.76 16.81 -2.61
C LEU A 200 -16.08 15.84 -3.57
N ILE A 201 -14.76 15.79 -3.50
CA ILE A 201 -13.95 14.90 -4.33
C ILE A 201 -13.45 13.73 -3.51
N TYR A 202 -13.32 12.56 -4.13
CA TYR A 202 -12.50 11.48 -3.60
C TYR A 202 -11.51 11.05 -4.66
N GLU A 203 -10.23 11.00 -4.29
CA GLU A 203 -9.17 10.38 -5.08
C GLU A 203 -8.41 9.39 -4.18
N PRO A 204 -7.97 8.22 -4.68
CA PRO A 204 -7.24 7.22 -3.89
C PRO A 204 -6.04 7.80 -3.16
N ALA A 205 -5.34 8.69 -3.86
CA ALA A 205 -4.22 9.46 -3.37
C ALA A 205 -4.65 10.36 -2.20
N THR A 206 -5.49 11.34 -2.51
CA THR A 206 -5.70 12.50 -1.62
C THR A 206 -6.90 12.35 -0.68
N GLN A 207 -7.60 11.22 -0.76
CA GLN A 207 -8.83 10.86 -0.05
C GLN A 207 -9.97 11.83 -0.34
N ILE A 208 -10.97 11.84 0.56
CA ILE A 208 -12.07 12.80 0.49
C ILE A 208 -11.53 14.20 0.76
N ARG A 209 -11.84 15.13 -0.15
CA ARG A 209 -11.56 16.55 0.04
C ARG A 209 -12.77 17.37 -0.34
N LEU A 210 -12.90 18.52 0.31
CA LEU A 210 -13.82 19.57 -0.11
C LEU A 210 -13.01 20.60 -0.90
N LYS A 211 -13.33 20.72 -2.18
CA LYS A 211 -12.61 21.54 -3.15
C LYS A 211 -13.41 22.79 -3.51
N ASP A 212 -12.79 23.94 -3.41
CA ASP A 212 -13.28 25.18 -4.01
C ASP A 212 -13.13 25.11 -5.54
N LEU A 213 -14.23 25.27 -6.27
CA LEU A 213 -14.22 25.24 -7.73
C LEU A 213 -13.63 26.51 -8.37
N ASP A 214 -13.59 27.63 -7.65
CA ASP A 214 -13.00 28.88 -8.15
C ASP A 214 -11.47 28.87 -8.01
N SER A 215 -10.97 28.70 -6.78
CA SER A 215 -9.53 28.75 -6.48
C SER A 215 -8.80 27.44 -6.75
N GLN A 216 -9.55 26.33 -6.89
CA GLN A 216 -9.03 24.95 -6.94
C GLN A 216 -8.37 24.48 -5.63
N THR A 217 -8.38 25.30 -4.57
CA THR A 217 -7.93 24.90 -3.24
C THR A 217 -8.81 23.77 -2.72
N SER A 218 -8.20 22.78 -2.07
CA SER A 218 -8.94 21.66 -1.50
C SER A 218 -8.48 21.35 -0.09
N VAL A 219 -9.43 20.96 0.75
CA VAL A 219 -9.24 20.77 2.18
C VAL A 219 -9.58 19.32 2.50
N PRO A 220 -8.76 18.57 3.26
CA PRO A 220 -9.09 17.19 3.60
C PRO A 220 -10.39 17.14 4.40
N VAL A 221 -11.22 16.15 4.10
CA VAL A 221 -12.45 15.86 4.83
C VAL A 221 -12.23 14.59 5.63
N TYR A 222 -12.33 14.68 6.96
CA TYR A 222 -12.22 13.50 7.80
C TYR A 222 -13.60 12.99 8.22
N PHE A 223 -14.60 13.83 8.49
CA PHE A 223 -16.00 13.38 8.68
C PHE A 223 -16.85 13.61 7.44
N TYR A 224 -17.81 12.72 7.20
CA TYR A 224 -18.83 12.90 6.19
C TYR A 224 -20.12 12.16 6.60
N SER A 225 -21.28 12.84 6.56
CA SER A 225 -22.55 12.34 7.12
C SER A 225 -23.41 11.48 6.18
N GLY A 226 -23.11 11.44 4.88
CA GLY A 226 -23.87 10.67 3.87
C GLY A 226 -23.25 9.32 3.49
N ASP A 227 -23.57 8.83 2.28
CA ASP A 227 -22.91 7.66 1.68
C ASP A 227 -21.46 7.95 1.26
N HIS A 228 -20.52 7.19 1.82
CA HIS A 228 -19.10 7.39 1.56
C HIS A 228 -18.81 7.38 0.04
N PRO A 229 -17.98 8.29 -0.51
CA PRO A 229 -17.67 8.33 -1.94
C PRO A 229 -17.25 6.97 -2.52
N ILE A 230 -16.46 6.19 -1.78
CA ILE A 230 -16.09 4.80 -2.16
C ILE A 230 -17.33 3.89 -2.35
N ASP A 231 -18.35 3.99 -1.50
CA ASP A 231 -19.58 3.20 -1.65
C ASP A 231 -20.36 3.62 -2.91
N ARG A 232 -20.34 4.91 -3.23
CA ARG A 232 -20.99 5.43 -4.45
C ARG A 232 -20.24 4.99 -5.71
N LEU A 233 -18.91 4.98 -5.67
CA LEU A 233 -18.07 4.42 -6.73
C LEU A 233 -18.29 2.91 -6.89
N GLU A 234 -18.35 2.15 -5.79
CA GLU A 234 -18.66 0.72 -5.80
C GLU A 234 -20.03 0.47 -6.45
N SER A 235 -21.06 1.22 -6.05
CA SER A 235 -22.41 1.12 -6.59
C SER A 235 -22.46 1.45 -8.08
N ALA A 236 -21.86 2.58 -8.49
CA ALA A 236 -21.80 2.99 -9.89
C ALA A 236 -21.07 1.95 -10.77
N CYS A 237 -20.04 1.28 -10.25
CA CYS A 237 -19.43 0.17 -10.96
C CYS A 237 -20.36 -1.02 -11.13
N ILE A 238 -21.00 -1.42 -10.02
CA ILE A 238 -21.90 -2.56 -10.01
C ILE A 238 -23.01 -2.35 -11.05
N ASP A 239 -23.53 -1.14 -11.18
CA ASP A 239 -24.58 -0.79 -12.14
C ASP A 239 -24.16 -0.99 -13.61
N VAL A 240 -22.87 -0.86 -13.92
CA VAL A 240 -22.33 -1.03 -15.28
C VAL A 240 -21.58 -2.36 -15.49
N ALA A 241 -21.48 -3.20 -14.45
CA ALA A 241 -20.77 -4.47 -14.52
C ALA A 241 -21.50 -5.45 -15.45
N GLY A 242 -20.88 -5.76 -16.60
CA GLY A 242 -21.48 -6.60 -17.63
C GLY A 242 -21.41 -8.11 -17.39
N ASP A 243 -20.53 -8.55 -16.49
CA ASP A 243 -20.31 -9.97 -16.18
C ASP A 243 -19.87 -10.18 -14.72
N THR A 244 -19.76 -11.44 -14.32
CA THR A 244 -19.40 -11.80 -12.95
C THR A 244 -17.98 -11.34 -12.57
N ILE A 245 -17.04 -11.33 -13.51
CA ILE A 245 -15.66 -10.93 -13.24
C ILE A 245 -15.63 -9.44 -12.92
N SER A 246 -16.28 -8.63 -13.76
CA SER A 246 -16.44 -7.19 -13.59
C SER A 246 -17.13 -6.85 -12.26
N TYR A 247 -18.14 -7.63 -11.88
CA TYR A 247 -18.83 -7.45 -10.59
C TYR A 247 -17.90 -7.71 -9.40
N ALA A 248 -17.15 -8.82 -9.43
CA ALA A 248 -16.18 -9.13 -8.38
C ALA A 248 -15.05 -8.08 -8.32
N GLU A 249 -14.65 -7.56 -9.49
CA GLU A 249 -13.65 -6.52 -9.62
C GLU A 249 -14.11 -5.20 -8.99
N CYS A 250 -15.41 -4.83 -9.07
CA CYS A 250 -15.93 -3.66 -8.36
C CYS A 250 -15.65 -3.72 -6.85
N TYR A 251 -15.90 -4.89 -6.23
CA TYR A 251 -15.60 -5.09 -4.81
C TYR A 251 -14.10 -5.16 -4.52
N SER A 252 -13.31 -5.73 -5.42
CA SER A 252 -11.84 -5.74 -5.31
C SER A 252 -11.27 -4.31 -5.29
N GLN A 253 -11.77 -3.46 -6.18
CA GLN A 253 -11.41 -2.05 -6.25
C GLN A 253 -11.86 -1.29 -5.00
N SER A 254 -13.12 -1.46 -4.59
CA SER A 254 -13.64 -0.89 -3.35
C SER A 254 -12.81 -1.30 -2.13
N ARG A 255 -12.40 -2.57 -2.03
CA ARG A 255 -11.50 -3.04 -0.97
C ARG A 255 -10.16 -2.30 -0.95
N LYS A 256 -9.56 -2.03 -2.11
CA LYS A 256 -8.30 -1.27 -2.22
C LYS A 256 -8.49 0.15 -1.72
N ALA A 257 -9.54 0.83 -2.17
CA ALA A 257 -9.91 2.16 -1.72
C ALA A 257 -10.15 2.22 -0.20
N TRP A 258 -10.90 1.26 0.35
CA TRP A 258 -11.14 1.16 1.78
C TRP A 258 -9.87 0.86 2.60
N ASP A 259 -8.88 0.15 2.05
CA ASP A 259 -7.59 -0.08 2.74
C ASP A 259 -6.76 1.21 2.81
N MET A 260 -6.82 2.05 1.78
CA MET A 260 -6.20 3.38 1.78
C MET A 260 -6.86 4.28 2.83
N GLU A 261 -8.20 4.35 2.86
CA GLU A 261 -8.95 5.06 3.90
C GLU A 261 -8.67 4.53 5.31
N LEU A 262 -8.57 3.21 5.49
CA LEU A 262 -8.22 2.60 6.77
C LEU A 262 -6.86 3.07 7.26
N ASN A 263 -5.85 3.05 6.39
CA ASN A 263 -4.50 3.46 6.74
C ASN A 263 -4.44 4.95 7.08
N SER A 264 -5.21 5.78 6.38
CA SER A 264 -5.31 7.20 6.70
C SER A 264 -5.94 7.45 8.06
N ASN A 265 -7.12 6.87 8.30
CA ASN A 265 -7.82 6.98 9.57
C ASN A 265 -6.95 6.50 10.74
N TYR A 266 -6.20 5.42 10.55
CA TYR A 266 -5.23 4.95 11.53
C TYR A 266 -4.14 5.98 11.84
N LEU A 267 -3.54 6.59 10.82
CA LEU A 267 -2.47 7.58 11.01
C LEU A 267 -2.99 8.87 11.64
N MET A 268 -4.16 9.34 11.23
CA MET A 268 -4.82 10.50 11.80
C MET A 268 -5.11 10.27 13.28
N LEU A 269 -5.71 9.14 13.62
CA LEU A 269 -5.93 8.73 15.00
C LEU A 269 -4.60 8.74 15.78
N LEU A 270 -3.52 8.15 15.25
CA LEU A 270 -2.23 8.17 15.92
C LEU A 270 -1.63 9.56 16.12
N LYS A 271 -1.99 10.59 15.34
CA LYS A 271 -1.52 11.97 15.60
C LYS A 271 -2.13 12.56 16.87
N MET A 272 -3.37 12.18 17.17
CA MET A 272 -4.17 12.76 18.25
C MET A 272 -3.96 12.08 19.61
N LEU A 273 -3.36 10.89 19.61
CA LEU A 273 -3.19 10.06 20.81
C LEU A 273 -1.85 10.31 21.52
N ASP A 274 -1.83 10.11 22.84
CA ASP A 274 -0.60 10.04 23.62
C ASP A 274 0.19 8.73 23.38
N ASP A 275 1.37 8.58 23.98
CA ASP A 275 2.24 7.43 23.75
C ASP A 275 1.66 6.10 24.28
N GLU A 276 0.91 6.14 25.38
CA GLU A 276 0.27 4.94 25.93
C GLU A 276 -0.87 4.50 25.02
N GLU A 277 -1.74 5.42 24.63
CA GLU A 277 -2.86 5.20 23.71
C GLU A 277 -2.38 4.70 22.33
N LYS A 278 -1.36 5.34 21.75
CA LYS A 278 -0.71 4.90 20.51
C LYS A 278 -0.26 3.44 20.60
N SER A 279 0.34 3.06 21.72
CA SER A 279 0.81 1.68 21.96
C SER A 279 -0.36 0.68 21.93
N LYS A 280 -1.48 1.01 22.59
CA LYS A 280 -2.69 0.17 22.60
C LYS A 280 -3.34 0.07 21.23
N VAL A 281 -3.50 1.18 20.51
CA VAL A 281 -4.08 1.19 19.16
C VAL A 281 -3.21 0.42 18.16
N ARG A 282 -1.89 0.58 18.21
CA ARG A 282 -0.93 -0.23 17.42
C ARG A 282 -1.08 -1.71 17.71
N ALA A 283 -1.21 -2.10 18.98
CA ALA A 283 -1.39 -3.49 19.36
C ALA A 283 -2.72 -4.06 18.84
N ALA A 284 -3.81 -3.32 18.99
CA ALA A 284 -5.14 -3.70 18.49
C ALA A 284 -5.14 -3.84 16.96
N GLN A 285 -4.56 -2.88 16.24
CA GLN A 285 -4.49 -2.90 14.78
C GLN A 285 -3.70 -4.11 14.25
N ARG A 286 -2.58 -4.48 14.91
CA ARG A 286 -1.82 -5.69 14.55
C ARG A 286 -2.65 -6.97 14.74
N GLN A 287 -3.46 -7.05 15.78
CA GLN A 287 -4.34 -8.20 15.99
C GLN A 287 -5.48 -8.21 14.97
N TRP A 288 -6.01 -7.04 14.62
CA TRP A 288 -7.01 -6.92 13.55
C TRP A 288 -6.46 -7.41 12.20
N ILE A 289 -5.21 -7.10 11.86
CA ILE A 289 -4.58 -7.61 10.63
C ILE A 289 -4.55 -9.14 10.62
N LYS A 290 -4.18 -9.78 11.74
CA LYS A 290 -4.20 -11.26 11.85
C LYS A 290 -5.62 -11.82 11.69
N PHE A 291 -6.61 -11.18 12.33
CA PHE A 291 -8.01 -11.55 12.17
C PHE A 291 -8.46 -11.40 10.71
N ARG A 292 -8.12 -10.29 10.05
CA ARG A 292 -8.43 -10.03 8.65
C ARG A 292 -7.90 -11.13 7.75
N ASP A 293 -6.64 -11.51 7.95
CA ASP A 293 -6.00 -12.53 7.12
C ASP A 293 -6.66 -13.89 7.28
N ALA A 294 -6.95 -14.29 8.52
CA ALA A 294 -7.68 -15.52 8.80
C ALA A 294 -9.10 -15.50 8.21
N GLN A 295 -9.79 -14.36 8.22
CA GLN A 295 -11.09 -14.20 7.58
C GLN A 295 -10.99 -14.31 6.06
N ILE A 296 -10.01 -13.67 5.43
CA ILE A 296 -9.80 -13.74 3.98
C ILE A 296 -9.49 -15.17 3.55
N GLU A 297 -8.65 -15.89 4.31
CA GLU A 297 -8.37 -17.30 4.07
C GLU A 297 -9.66 -18.14 4.13
N ALA A 298 -10.45 -17.97 5.19
CA ALA A 298 -11.73 -18.67 5.32
C ALA A 298 -12.69 -18.32 4.18
N VAL A 299 -12.80 -17.05 3.79
CA VAL A 299 -13.65 -16.57 2.68
C VAL A 299 -13.16 -17.09 1.33
N SER A 300 -11.85 -17.29 1.13
CA SER A 300 -11.32 -17.87 -0.11
C SER A 300 -11.84 -19.29 -0.35
N THR A 301 -12.06 -20.08 0.70
CA THR A 301 -12.67 -21.41 0.58
C THR A 301 -14.14 -21.35 0.11
N ILE A 302 -14.83 -20.25 0.41
CA ILE A 302 -16.19 -20.00 -0.07
C ILE A 302 -16.14 -19.72 -1.58
N ALA A 303 -15.16 -18.95 -2.06
CA ALA A 303 -14.99 -18.61 -3.48
C ALA A 303 -14.77 -19.83 -4.39
N GLN A 304 -14.20 -20.92 -3.86
CA GLN A 304 -13.93 -22.16 -4.60
C GLN A 304 -15.19 -23.01 -4.87
N ARG A 305 -16.35 -22.64 -4.34
CA ARG A 305 -17.59 -23.39 -4.54
C ARG A 305 -18.06 -23.28 -5.99
N PRO A 306 -18.79 -24.29 -6.51
CA PRO A 306 -19.32 -24.25 -7.87
C PRO A 306 -20.22 -23.01 -8.12
N GLY A 307 -19.93 -22.30 -9.20
CA GLY A 307 -20.68 -21.11 -9.64
C GLY A 307 -19.96 -19.80 -9.33
N THR A 308 -20.04 -18.85 -10.26
CA THR A 308 -19.28 -17.59 -10.20
C THR A 308 -19.80 -16.61 -9.14
N ILE A 309 -21.01 -16.82 -8.62
CA ILE A 309 -21.61 -16.04 -7.53
C ILE A 309 -20.76 -16.06 -6.25
N TRP A 310 -20.01 -17.15 -6.02
CA TRP A 310 -19.18 -17.28 -4.83
C TRP A 310 -17.95 -16.39 -4.87
N THR A 311 -17.40 -16.13 -6.06
CA THR A 311 -16.31 -15.16 -6.28
C THR A 311 -16.78 -13.74 -5.95
N ILE A 312 -17.97 -13.34 -6.44
CA ILE A 312 -18.57 -12.03 -6.10
C ILE A 312 -18.75 -11.90 -4.59
N ARG A 313 -19.33 -12.94 -3.96
CA ARG A 313 -19.59 -12.93 -2.52
C ARG A 313 -18.31 -12.82 -1.71
N ALA A 314 -17.26 -13.53 -2.11
CA ALA A 314 -15.96 -13.44 -1.45
C ALA A 314 -15.35 -12.04 -1.55
N ALA A 315 -15.40 -11.43 -2.74
CA ALA A 315 -14.91 -10.08 -2.96
C ALA A 315 -15.69 -9.05 -2.11
N ASN A 316 -17.02 -9.12 -2.08
CA ASN A 316 -17.88 -8.28 -1.23
C ASN A 316 -17.51 -8.39 0.26
N LEU A 317 -17.40 -9.62 0.77
CA LEU A 317 -17.05 -9.85 2.19
C LEU A 317 -15.69 -9.26 2.55
N ASN A 318 -14.70 -9.39 1.65
CA ASN A 318 -13.37 -8.83 1.86
C ASN A 318 -13.38 -7.29 1.83
N SER A 319 -14.15 -6.67 0.92
CA SER A 319 -14.36 -5.23 0.89
C SER A 319 -15.02 -4.73 2.18
N GLY A 320 -16.14 -5.34 2.57
CA GLY A 320 -16.89 -4.97 3.78
C GLY A 320 -16.09 -5.12 5.07
N LEU A 321 -15.22 -6.12 5.15
CA LEU A 321 -14.31 -6.30 6.29
C LEU A 321 -13.32 -5.14 6.44
N THR A 322 -12.72 -4.69 5.34
CA THR A 322 -11.80 -3.54 5.33
C THR A 322 -12.55 -2.25 5.64
N LYS A 323 -13.70 -2.01 4.99
CA LYS A 323 -14.59 -0.86 5.26
C LYS A 323 -14.94 -0.76 6.75
N ALA A 324 -15.34 -1.86 7.37
CA ALA A 324 -15.75 -1.87 8.77
C ALA A 324 -14.61 -1.42 9.71
N GLN A 325 -13.36 -1.76 9.39
CA GLN A 325 -12.22 -1.30 10.19
C GLN A 325 -11.85 0.15 9.89
N ALA A 326 -11.91 0.60 8.63
CA ALA A 326 -11.74 2.01 8.27
C ALA A 326 -12.69 2.89 9.09
N MET A 327 -13.97 2.52 9.11
CA MET A 327 -15.01 3.23 9.85
C MET A 327 -14.86 3.12 11.37
N ARG A 328 -14.40 1.97 11.88
CA ARG A 328 -14.08 1.82 13.30
C ARG A 328 -12.97 2.78 13.73
N LEU A 329 -11.86 2.84 12.98
CA LEU A 329 -10.77 3.77 13.27
C LEU A 329 -11.24 5.23 13.15
N ARG A 330 -12.04 5.53 12.13
CA ARG A 330 -12.62 6.85 11.95
C ARG A 330 -13.47 7.28 13.16
N SER A 331 -14.27 6.38 13.71
CA SER A 331 -15.13 6.68 14.88
C SER A 331 -14.37 7.02 16.17
N LEU A 332 -13.05 6.79 16.21
CA LEU A 332 -12.18 7.15 17.34
C LEU A 332 -11.54 8.53 17.18
N ILE A 333 -11.71 9.18 16.02
CA ILE A 333 -11.24 10.53 15.73
C ILE A 333 -12.34 11.52 16.16
N PRO A 334 -12.04 12.46 17.07
CA PRO A 334 -13.01 13.43 17.60
C PRO A 334 -13.74 14.26 16.54
#